data_AF-A0A974YD15-F1
#
_entry.id   AF-A0A974YD15-F1
#
_cell.length_a   1.000
_cell.length_b   1.000
_cell.length_c   1.000
_cell.angle_alpha   90.00
_cell.angle_beta   90.00
_cell.angle_gamma   90.00
#
_symmetry.space_group_name_H-M   'P 1'
#
loop_
_entity.id
_entity.type
_entity.pdbx_description
1 polymer ?
#
loop_
_entity_poly.entity_id
_entity_poly.type
_entity_poly.pdbx_seq_one_letter_code
_entity_poly.pdbx_strand_id
1 'polypeptide(L)'
;MRKFATISAATLLALSVSVTAYAFDPGNTGRIKTLVDTGMQYYWSGGDVKKAEAEVFKGITLHGRYDVVEKAFAEASSLAPERLDFRFAVASSQILQKNLAGARATYEDILAKNPSSFDAQAWLAALARIEGKSDEAALTDQALAALDRARAETYRQRFARAEAIMAERPNVDAPTVPGRVMIVALGYALAKDGTAEKPLLDRLDVTLKAANANPTARIMVTGGQPQAGVTEGDVMTKWLVEKGVDRDRILIEDKSKDTVGNVLNVANLLKRHTADAVILVTSSSHMRRARTLLEDAFRQYDISAPILPVVALDAPSIEEAAKVSKDERMVIYRDLMRVSGLWAYPGIQQ
;
A
#
# COMPACT_ATOMS: atom_id res chain seq x y z
N MET A 1 -9.46 44.26 -66.95
CA MET A 1 -10.43 43.30 -66.39
C MET A 1 -9.69 42.34 -65.47
N ARG A 2 -9.71 42.55 -64.15
CA ARG A 2 -9.15 41.62 -63.15
C ARG A 2 -10.31 40.89 -62.48
N LYS A 3 -10.32 39.56 -62.58
CA LYS A 3 -11.32 38.68 -61.94
C LYS A 3 -11.03 38.59 -60.44
N PHE A 4 -12.01 38.93 -59.62
CA PHE A 4 -12.02 38.60 -58.20
C PHE A 4 -12.56 37.17 -58.04
N ALA A 5 -11.81 36.30 -57.36
CA ALA A 5 -12.26 34.99 -56.93
C ALA A 5 -12.86 35.12 -55.52
N THR A 6 -14.13 34.78 -55.39
CA THR A 6 -14.86 34.70 -54.12
C THR A 6 -14.49 33.39 -53.41
N ILE A 7 -13.95 33.50 -52.19
CA ILE A 7 -13.72 32.36 -51.30
C ILE A 7 -15.04 32.07 -50.58
N SER A 8 -15.55 30.84 -50.73
CA SER A 8 -16.73 30.34 -50.05
C SER A 8 -16.38 29.99 -48.60
N ALA A 9 -17.06 30.60 -47.64
CA ALA A 9 -16.93 30.27 -46.22
C ALA A 9 -17.56 28.89 -45.95
N ALA A 10 -16.76 27.93 -45.48
CA ALA A 10 -17.24 26.65 -44.98
C ALA A 10 -17.73 26.83 -43.54
N THR A 11 -19.02 26.59 -43.32
CA THR A 11 -19.66 26.59 -42.00
C THR A 11 -19.16 25.39 -41.20
N LEU A 12 -18.33 25.61 -40.18
CA LEU A 12 -18.03 24.59 -39.17
C LEU A 12 -19.27 24.41 -38.29
N LEU A 13 -19.95 23.27 -38.43
CA LEU A 13 -20.96 22.83 -37.48
C LEU A 13 -20.23 22.28 -36.25
N ALA A 14 -20.16 23.05 -35.17
CA ALA A 14 -19.71 22.54 -33.88
C ALA A 14 -20.80 21.61 -33.32
N LEU A 15 -20.56 20.30 -33.33
CA LEU A 15 -21.35 19.36 -32.54
C LEU A 15 -21.02 19.61 -31.06
N SER A 16 -21.91 20.31 -30.36
CA SER A 16 -21.90 20.36 -28.90
C SER A 16 -22.25 18.97 -28.37
N VAL A 17 -21.26 18.23 -27.90
CA VAL A 17 -21.50 17.07 -27.05
C VAL A 17 -21.98 17.63 -25.71
N SER A 18 -23.28 17.54 -25.45
CA SER A 18 -23.84 17.84 -24.14
C SER A 18 -23.31 16.83 -23.14
N VAL A 19 -22.25 17.18 -22.42
CA VAL A 19 -21.87 16.46 -21.20
C VAL A 19 -22.94 16.80 -20.19
N THR A 20 -23.85 15.86 -19.91
CA THR A 20 -24.74 15.96 -18.77
C THR A 20 -23.86 16.00 -17.53
N ALA A 21 -23.65 17.19 -16.97
CA ALA A 21 -23.06 17.34 -15.65
C ALA A 21 -24.03 16.65 -14.67
N TYR A 22 -23.65 15.47 -14.17
CA TYR A 22 -24.36 14.84 -13.08
C TYR A 22 -24.19 15.73 -11.85
N ALA A 23 -25.16 16.61 -11.61
CA ALA A 23 -25.18 17.46 -10.43
C ALA A 23 -25.46 16.58 -9.20
N PHE A 24 -24.69 16.79 -8.13
CA PHE A 24 -24.88 16.13 -6.84
C PHE A 24 -26.33 16.33 -6.36
N ASP A 25 -27.02 15.23 -6.03
CA ASP A 25 -28.35 15.26 -5.42
C ASP A 25 -28.21 15.27 -3.88
N PRO A 26 -28.53 16.39 -3.20
CA PRO A 26 -28.42 16.48 -1.74
C PRO A 26 -29.29 15.45 -1.00
N GLY A 27 -30.37 14.94 -1.63
CA GLY A 27 -31.24 13.91 -1.05
C GLY A 27 -30.51 12.60 -0.77
N ASN A 28 -29.43 12.31 -1.50
CA ASN A 28 -28.66 11.07 -1.33
C ASN A 28 -27.58 11.16 -0.23
N THR A 29 -27.33 12.33 0.34
CA THR A 29 -26.23 12.55 1.32
C THR A 29 -26.27 11.56 2.49
N GLY A 30 -27.45 11.35 3.09
CA GLY A 30 -27.61 10.43 4.22
C GLY A 30 -27.32 8.98 3.84
N ARG A 31 -27.81 8.53 2.68
CA ARG A 31 -27.58 7.17 2.18
C ARG A 31 -26.10 6.94 1.84
N ILE A 32 -25.47 7.90 1.15
CA ILE A 32 -24.04 7.86 0.82
C ILE A 32 -23.22 7.74 2.10
N LYS A 33 -23.51 8.53 3.13
CA LYS A 33 -22.81 8.44 4.42
C LYS A 33 -22.93 7.04 5.02
N THR A 34 -24.13 6.46 5.08
CA THR A 34 -24.34 5.10 5.61
C THR A 34 -23.56 4.06 4.81
N LEU A 35 -23.54 4.16 3.48
CA LEU A 35 -22.77 3.26 2.62
C LEU A 35 -21.28 3.36 2.88
N VAL A 36 -20.73 4.58 2.93
CA VAL A 36 -19.31 4.81 3.22
C VAL A 36 -18.94 4.30 4.61
N ASP A 37 -19.73 4.61 5.64
CA ASP A 37 -19.50 4.14 7.01
C ASP A 37 -19.52 2.61 7.08
N THR A 38 -20.48 1.97 6.39
CA THR A 38 -20.57 0.50 6.29
C THR A 38 -19.33 -0.06 5.60
N GLY A 39 -18.98 0.45 4.42
CA GLY A 39 -17.81 -0.03 3.67
C GLY A 39 -16.53 0.08 4.50
N MET A 40 -16.32 1.20 5.20
CA MET A 40 -15.13 1.37 6.03
C MET A 40 -15.15 0.51 7.30
N GLN A 41 -16.31 0.29 7.92
CA GLN A 41 -16.43 -0.62 9.05
C GLN A 41 -16.01 -2.04 8.67
N TYR A 42 -16.47 -2.54 7.52
CA TYR A 42 -16.11 -3.88 7.04
C TYR A 42 -14.66 -3.97 6.60
N TYR A 43 -14.12 -2.91 6.00
CA TYR A 43 -12.71 -2.82 5.65
C TYR A 43 -11.81 -3.00 6.89
N TRP A 44 -12.14 -2.33 8.01
CA TRP A 44 -11.30 -2.36 9.23
C TRP A 44 -11.56 -3.56 10.14
N SER A 45 -12.82 -3.95 10.32
CA SER A 45 -13.20 -4.96 11.33
C SER A 45 -13.52 -6.34 10.74
N GLY A 46 -13.64 -6.44 9.41
CA GLY A 46 -14.03 -7.69 8.74
C GLY A 46 -15.42 -8.20 9.16
N GLY A 47 -16.36 -7.28 9.42
CA GLY A 47 -17.68 -7.51 10.00
C GLY A 47 -18.54 -8.62 9.36
N ASP A 48 -19.69 -8.92 10.00
CA ASP A 48 -20.59 -10.02 9.60
C ASP A 48 -21.38 -9.72 8.32
N VAL A 49 -20.97 -10.35 7.21
CA VAL A 49 -21.56 -10.15 5.87
C VAL A 49 -23.09 -10.33 5.84
N LYS A 50 -23.66 -11.25 6.63
CA LYS A 50 -25.12 -11.45 6.69
C LYS A 50 -25.84 -10.25 7.30
N LYS A 51 -25.19 -9.58 8.26
CA LYS A 51 -25.70 -8.35 8.85
C LYS A 51 -25.73 -7.22 7.82
N ALA A 52 -24.70 -7.07 7.00
CA ALA A 52 -24.69 -6.10 5.90
C ALA A 52 -25.82 -6.34 4.88
N GLU A 53 -26.07 -7.59 4.50
CA GLU A 53 -27.20 -7.95 3.63
C GLU A 53 -28.54 -7.53 4.25
N ALA A 54 -28.74 -7.78 5.54
CA ALA A 54 -29.99 -7.44 6.23
C ALA A 54 -30.18 -5.93 6.42
N GLU A 55 -29.13 -5.19 6.76
CA GLU A 55 -29.21 -3.77 7.14
C GLU A 55 -29.05 -2.81 5.96
N VAL A 56 -28.26 -3.17 4.94
CA VAL A 56 -27.86 -2.24 3.87
C VAL A 56 -28.22 -2.77 2.48
N PHE A 57 -28.04 -4.07 2.21
CA PHE A 57 -28.15 -4.67 0.87
C PHE A 57 -29.22 -5.75 0.77
N LYS A 58 -30.48 -5.39 1.06
CA LYS A 58 -31.57 -6.35 1.12
C LYS A 58 -31.72 -7.16 -0.17
N GLY A 59 -31.62 -8.49 -0.06
CA GLY A 59 -31.81 -9.42 -1.17
C GLY A 59 -30.59 -9.60 -2.07
N ILE A 60 -29.41 -9.16 -1.65
CA ILE A 60 -28.15 -9.38 -2.35
C ILE A 60 -27.28 -10.31 -1.50
N THR A 61 -27.02 -11.51 -2.03
CA THR A 61 -26.05 -12.43 -1.41
C THR A 61 -24.65 -11.86 -1.51
N LEU A 62 -24.00 -11.67 -0.37
CA LEU A 62 -22.60 -11.24 -0.28
C LEU A 62 -21.77 -12.40 0.31
N HIS A 63 -20.57 -12.64 -0.24
CA HIS A 63 -19.78 -13.83 0.11
C HIS A 63 -18.55 -13.52 0.95
N GLY A 64 -18.08 -12.28 0.96
CA GLY A 64 -16.89 -11.86 1.69
C GLY A 64 -16.97 -10.44 2.25
N ARG A 65 -16.07 -10.14 3.19
CA ARG A 65 -15.96 -8.80 3.79
C ARG A 65 -15.72 -7.72 2.74
N TYR A 66 -14.91 -8.01 1.72
CA TYR A 66 -14.53 -7.03 0.70
C TYR A 66 -15.60 -6.89 -0.40
N ASP A 67 -16.43 -7.90 -0.62
CA ASP A 67 -17.62 -7.80 -1.47
C ASP A 67 -18.59 -6.76 -0.89
N VAL A 68 -18.76 -6.73 0.44
CA VAL A 68 -19.55 -5.71 1.14
C VAL A 68 -18.95 -4.32 0.90
N VAL A 69 -17.62 -4.19 1.01
CA VAL A 69 -16.92 -2.92 0.77
C VAL A 69 -17.12 -2.46 -0.68
N GLU A 70 -16.85 -3.32 -1.65
CA GLU A 70 -17.04 -3.03 -3.07
C GLU A 70 -18.49 -2.60 -3.34
N LYS A 71 -19.47 -3.36 -2.84
CA LYS A 71 -20.88 -3.09 -3.09
C LYS A 71 -21.33 -1.76 -2.50
N ALA A 72 -20.85 -1.43 -1.30
CA ALA A 72 -21.12 -0.15 -0.68
C ALA A 72 -20.60 1.03 -1.50
N PHE A 73 -19.35 0.95 -1.96
CA PHE A 73 -18.76 2.01 -2.79
C PHE A 73 -19.32 2.05 -4.20
N ALA A 74 -19.74 0.92 -4.77
CA ALA A 74 -20.40 0.87 -6.08
C ALA A 74 -21.79 1.54 -6.03
N GLU A 75 -22.56 1.31 -4.95
CA GLU A 75 -23.84 2.01 -4.74
C GLU A 75 -23.61 3.50 -4.48
N ALA A 76 -22.64 3.88 -3.64
CA ALA A 76 -22.29 5.28 -3.41
C ALA A 76 -21.85 5.98 -4.71
N SER A 77 -21.05 5.32 -5.54
CA SER A 77 -20.64 5.81 -6.86
C SER A 77 -21.80 5.93 -7.85
N SER A 78 -22.88 5.16 -7.67
CA SER A 78 -24.07 5.26 -8.53
C SER A 78 -24.95 6.44 -8.10
N LEU A 79 -25.00 6.73 -6.79
CA LEU A 79 -25.72 7.87 -6.22
C LEU A 79 -25.00 9.22 -6.42
N ALA A 80 -23.67 9.20 -6.55
CA ALA A 80 -22.83 10.37 -6.80
C ALA A 80 -21.78 10.06 -7.89
N PRO A 81 -22.19 9.95 -9.17
CA PRO A 81 -21.29 9.57 -10.27
C PRO A 81 -20.17 10.58 -10.56
N GLU A 82 -20.29 11.81 -10.09
CA GLU A 82 -19.27 12.85 -10.11
C GLU A 82 -18.14 12.62 -9.08
N ARG A 83 -18.40 11.81 -8.03
CA ARG A 83 -17.44 11.48 -6.97
C ARG A 83 -16.59 10.28 -7.36
N LEU A 84 -15.55 10.55 -8.16
CA LEU A 84 -14.63 9.52 -8.66
C LEU A 84 -13.88 8.78 -7.54
N ASP A 85 -13.72 9.38 -6.35
CA ASP A 85 -13.13 8.72 -5.19
C ASP A 85 -13.86 7.44 -4.78
N PHE A 86 -15.20 7.37 -4.97
CA PHE A 86 -15.95 6.12 -4.78
C PHE A 86 -15.61 5.06 -5.83
N ARG A 87 -15.32 5.46 -7.08
CA ARG A 87 -14.85 4.52 -8.12
C ARG A 87 -13.44 4.02 -7.84
N PHE A 88 -12.55 4.87 -7.32
CA PHE A 88 -11.24 4.44 -6.82
C PHE A 88 -11.40 3.41 -5.68
N ALA A 89 -12.32 3.64 -4.75
CA ALA A 89 -12.63 2.70 -3.67
C ALA A 89 -13.15 1.34 -4.19
N VAL A 90 -13.98 1.34 -5.23
CA VAL A 90 -14.41 0.10 -5.93
C VAL A 90 -13.21 -0.63 -6.51
N ALA A 91 -12.36 0.05 -7.29
CA ALA A 91 -11.18 -0.57 -7.89
C ALA A 91 -10.22 -1.15 -6.84
N SER A 92 -10.00 -0.44 -5.74
CA SER A 92 -9.19 -0.93 -4.60
C SER A 92 -9.81 -2.15 -3.94
N SER A 93 -11.13 -2.18 -3.78
CA SER A 93 -11.85 -3.34 -3.24
C SER A 93 -11.72 -4.56 -4.16
N GLN A 94 -11.75 -4.35 -5.48
CA GLN A 94 -11.55 -5.39 -6.48
C GLN A 94 -10.12 -5.95 -6.43
N ILE A 95 -9.10 -5.09 -6.25
CA ILE A 95 -7.71 -5.54 -6.04
C ILE A 95 -7.58 -6.42 -4.78
N LEU A 96 -8.23 -6.02 -3.67
CA LEU A 96 -8.23 -6.80 -2.42
C LEU A 96 -8.89 -8.18 -2.58
N GLN A 97 -9.87 -8.28 -3.48
CA GLN A 97 -10.52 -9.53 -3.86
C GLN A 97 -9.78 -10.29 -4.97
N LYS A 98 -8.59 -9.82 -5.40
CA LYS A 98 -7.81 -10.37 -6.51
C LYS A 98 -8.52 -10.28 -7.88
N ASN A 99 -9.56 -9.48 -8.01
CA ASN A 99 -10.26 -9.19 -9.25
C ASN A 99 -9.53 -8.08 -10.04
N LEU A 100 -8.36 -8.40 -10.59
CA LEU A 100 -7.52 -7.44 -11.32
C LEU A 100 -8.15 -6.95 -12.63
N ALA A 101 -8.91 -7.81 -13.31
CA ALA A 101 -9.63 -7.46 -14.52
C ALA A 101 -10.75 -6.45 -14.25
N GLY A 102 -11.51 -6.65 -13.16
CA GLY A 102 -12.51 -5.70 -12.69
C GLY A 102 -11.88 -4.35 -12.30
N ALA A 103 -10.79 -4.39 -11.51
CA ALA A 103 -10.09 -3.17 -11.11
C ALA A 103 -9.61 -2.36 -12.30
N ARG A 104 -9.04 -3.04 -13.31
CA ARG A 104 -8.62 -2.43 -14.58
C ARG A 104 -9.78 -1.74 -15.31
N ALA A 105 -10.89 -2.46 -15.51
CA ALA A 105 -12.07 -1.89 -16.15
C ALA A 105 -12.60 -0.66 -15.39
N THR A 106 -12.57 -0.70 -14.06
CA THR A 106 -12.97 0.44 -13.22
C THR A 106 -12.02 1.65 -13.41
N TYR A 107 -10.71 1.45 -13.49
CA TYR A 107 -9.75 2.54 -13.78
C TYR A 107 -9.88 3.10 -15.20
N GLU A 108 -10.15 2.25 -16.18
CA GLU A 108 -10.43 2.66 -17.56
C GLU A 108 -11.72 3.50 -17.64
N ASP A 109 -12.78 3.14 -16.91
CA ASP A 109 -13.99 3.96 -16.81
C ASP A 109 -13.72 5.30 -16.11
N ILE A 110 -12.86 5.34 -15.08
CA ILE A 110 -12.42 6.61 -14.48
C ILE A 110 -11.73 7.47 -15.54
N LEU A 111 -10.85 6.91 -16.38
CA LEU A 111 -10.17 7.66 -17.45
C LEU A 111 -11.13 8.09 -18.56
N ALA A 112 -12.16 7.32 -18.87
CA ALA A 112 -13.20 7.74 -19.81
C ALA A 112 -13.94 9.00 -19.32
N LYS A 113 -14.11 9.15 -18.01
CA LYS A 113 -14.75 10.33 -17.37
C LYS A 113 -13.77 11.48 -17.12
N ASN A 114 -12.52 11.16 -16.80
CA ASN A 114 -11.45 12.11 -16.57
C ASN A 114 -10.14 11.62 -17.23
N PRO A 115 -9.94 11.93 -18.53
CA PRO A 115 -8.75 11.50 -19.27
C PRO A 115 -7.43 12.04 -18.71
N SER A 116 -7.48 13.11 -17.91
CA SER A 116 -6.32 13.70 -17.25
C SER A 116 -6.00 13.09 -15.87
N SER A 117 -6.73 12.04 -15.46
CA SER A 117 -6.52 11.39 -14.16
C SER A 117 -5.20 10.64 -14.12
N PHE A 118 -4.15 11.32 -13.65
CA PHE A 118 -2.83 10.71 -13.44
C PHE A 118 -2.91 9.50 -12.51
N ASP A 119 -3.73 9.58 -11.46
CA ASP A 119 -3.84 8.53 -10.43
C ASP A 119 -4.42 7.23 -11.00
N ALA A 120 -5.45 7.33 -11.85
CA ALA A 120 -6.02 6.16 -12.53
C ALA A 120 -5.01 5.57 -13.53
N GLN A 121 -4.31 6.42 -14.28
CA GLN A 121 -3.27 5.99 -15.21
C GLN A 121 -2.10 5.30 -14.48
N ALA A 122 -1.74 5.78 -13.28
CA ALA A 122 -0.68 5.20 -12.46
C ALA A 122 -1.07 3.82 -11.92
N TRP A 123 -2.35 3.64 -11.58
CA TRP A 123 -2.88 2.32 -11.22
C TRP A 123 -2.90 1.34 -12.38
N LEU A 124 -3.24 1.76 -13.61
CA LEU A 124 -3.11 0.90 -14.79
C LEU A 124 -1.66 0.47 -15.02
N ALA A 125 -0.70 1.38 -14.82
CA ALA A 125 0.72 1.07 -14.90
C ALA A 125 1.19 0.07 -13.84
N ALA A 126 0.63 0.13 -12.63
CA ALA A 126 0.86 -0.85 -11.58
C ALA A 126 0.20 -2.21 -11.90
N LEU A 127 -1.06 -2.22 -12.37
CA LEU A 127 -1.78 -3.45 -12.74
C LEU A 127 -1.07 -4.21 -13.86
N ALA A 128 -0.59 -3.52 -14.90
CA ALA A 128 0.18 -4.14 -15.97
C ALA A 128 1.43 -4.88 -15.42
N ARG A 129 2.11 -4.30 -14.43
CA ARG A 129 3.29 -4.90 -13.77
C ARG A 129 2.94 -6.03 -12.81
N ILE A 130 1.81 -5.92 -12.11
CA ILE A 130 1.26 -7.00 -11.28
C ILE A 130 0.97 -8.23 -12.15
N GLU A 131 0.39 -8.01 -13.34
CA GLU A 131 0.04 -9.07 -14.29
C GLU A 131 1.22 -9.57 -15.13
N GLY A 132 2.38 -8.91 -15.09
CA GLY A 132 3.55 -9.24 -15.90
C GLY A 132 3.42 -8.89 -17.38
N LYS A 133 2.56 -7.93 -17.73
CA LYS A 133 2.30 -7.47 -19.10
C LYS A 133 3.25 -6.32 -19.46
N SER A 134 4.47 -6.64 -19.87
CA SER A 134 5.53 -5.65 -20.14
C SER A 134 5.16 -4.63 -21.21
N ASP A 135 4.51 -5.04 -22.30
CA ASP A 135 4.11 -4.12 -23.38
C ASP A 135 3.07 -3.10 -22.88
N GLU A 136 2.13 -3.57 -22.06
CA GLU A 136 1.12 -2.71 -21.45
C GLU A 136 1.73 -1.77 -20.40
N ALA A 137 2.72 -2.24 -19.63
CA ALA A 137 3.48 -1.41 -18.70
C ALA A 137 4.22 -0.28 -19.45
N ALA A 138 4.77 -0.57 -20.63
CA ALA A 138 5.42 0.44 -21.47
C ALA A 138 4.42 1.48 -22.03
N LEU A 139 3.25 1.04 -22.49
CA LEU A 139 2.20 1.95 -22.99
C LEU A 139 1.67 2.85 -21.88
N THR A 140 1.42 2.29 -20.71
CA THR A 140 0.94 3.06 -19.54
C THR A 140 1.99 4.05 -19.03
N ASP A 141 3.28 3.72 -19.09
CA ASP A 141 4.38 4.65 -18.78
C ASP A 141 4.43 5.83 -19.77
N GLN A 142 4.17 5.59 -21.06
CA GLN A 142 4.09 6.66 -22.06
C GLN A 142 2.89 7.57 -21.79
N ALA A 143 1.74 6.98 -21.45
CA ALA A 143 0.54 7.74 -21.08
C ALA A 143 0.75 8.58 -19.82
N LEU A 144 1.42 8.06 -18.79
CA LEU A 144 1.81 8.84 -17.61
C LEU A 144 2.70 10.01 -17.98
N ALA A 145 3.73 9.78 -18.82
CA ALA A 145 4.67 10.82 -19.22
C ALA A 145 4.01 11.92 -20.06
N ALA A 146 2.95 11.60 -20.81
CA ALA A 146 2.15 12.56 -21.55
C ALA A 146 1.30 13.46 -20.63
N LEU A 147 0.87 12.95 -19.46
CA LEU A 147 0.14 13.73 -18.45
C LEU A 147 1.06 14.61 -17.62
N ASP A 148 2.13 14.03 -17.07
CA ASP A 148 3.13 14.72 -16.27
C ASP A 148 4.45 13.94 -16.30
N ARG A 149 5.43 14.47 -17.03
CA ARG A 149 6.73 13.80 -17.23
C ARG A 149 7.53 13.63 -15.94
N ALA A 150 7.50 14.61 -15.03
CA ALA A 150 8.30 14.56 -13.81
C ALA A 150 7.69 13.57 -12.81
N ARG A 151 6.36 13.60 -12.66
CA ARG A 151 5.64 12.66 -11.81
C ARG A 151 5.70 11.25 -12.39
N ALA A 152 5.61 11.07 -13.71
CA ALA A 152 5.79 9.78 -14.38
C ALA A 152 7.16 9.16 -14.12
N GLU A 153 8.24 9.95 -14.21
CA GLU A 153 9.59 9.49 -13.89
C GLU A 153 9.71 9.04 -12.43
N THR A 154 9.07 9.76 -11.50
CA THR A 154 9.01 9.36 -10.08
C THR A 154 8.37 7.98 -9.91
N TYR A 155 7.25 7.71 -10.60
CA TYR A 155 6.59 6.40 -10.56
C TYR A 155 7.40 5.31 -11.26
N ARG A 156 8.03 5.61 -12.39
CA ARG A 156 8.94 4.68 -13.07
C ARG A 156 10.07 4.22 -12.13
N GLN A 157 10.68 5.16 -11.41
CA GLN A 157 11.72 4.85 -10.44
C GLN A 157 11.17 4.03 -9.26
N ARG A 158 9.96 4.32 -8.79
CA ARG A 158 9.29 3.50 -7.75
C ARG A 158 9.12 2.05 -8.19
N PHE A 159 8.57 1.85 -9.39
CA PHE A 159 8.34 0.51 -9.93
C PHE A 159 9.65 -0.23 -10.20
N ALA A 160 10.65 0.46 -10.77
CA ALA A 160 11.98 -0.14 -11.00
C ALA A 160 12.63 -0.61 -9.70
N ARG A 161 12.52 0.17 -8.61
CA ARG A 161 13.02 -0.26 -7.29
C ARG A 161 12.27 -1.46 -6.73
N ALA A 162 10.95 -1.48 -6.86
CA ALA A 162 10.15 -2.62 -6.41
C ALA A 162 10.54 -3.91 -7.15
N GLU A 163 10.73 -3.84 -8.47
CA GLU A 163 11.22 -4.99 -9.25
C GLU A 163 12.63 -5.41 -8.84
N ALA A 164 13.55 -4.46 -8.63
CA ALA A 164 14.90 -4.76 -8.17
C ALA A 164 14.89 -5.48 -6.82
N ILE A 165 14.14 -4.95 -5.83
CA ILE A 165 14.00 -5.57 -4.50
C ILE A 165 13.36 -6.95 -4.60
N MET A 166 12.35 -7.13 -5.45
CA MET A 166 11.71 -8.43 -5.64
C MET A 166 12.63 -9.47 -6.27
N ALA A 167 13.60 -9.06 -7.09
CA ALA A 167 14.58 -9.93 -7.71
C ALA A 167 15.76 -10.28 -6.78
N GLU A 168 15.91 -9.61 -5.64
CA GLU A 168 16.99 -9.88 -4.70
C GLU A 168 16.80 -11.20 -3.94
N ARG A 169 17.93 -11.89 -3.68
CA ARG A 169 17.95 -13.09 -2.86
C ARG A 169 17.83 -12.71 -1.37
N PRO A 170 17.02 -13.42 -0.57
CA PRO A 170 16.96 -13.18 0.87
C PRO A 170 18.33 -13.32 1.54
N ASN A 171 18.66 -12.37 2.41
CA ASN A 171 19.89 -12.38 3.22
C ASN A 171 19.57 -12.80 4.66
N VAL A 172 20.27 -13.80 5.19
CA VAL A 172 20.13 -14.29 6.58
C VAL A 172 21.27 -13.84 7.49
N ASP A 173 22.31 -13.24 6.92
CA ASP A 173 23.52 -12.88 7.66
C ASP A 173 23.38 -11.48 8.24
N ALA A 174 23.52 -11.39 9.56
CA ALA A 174 23.49 -10.12 10.28
C ALA A 174 24.82 -9.37 10.08
N PRO A 175 24.81 -8.20 9.41
CA PRO A 175 26.05 -7.48 9.13
C PRO A 175 26.58 -6.76 10.38
N THR A 176 27.89 -6.56 10.46
CA THR A 176 28.51 -5.55 11.33
C THR A 176 28.65 -4.26 10.52
N VAL A 177 28.11 -3.17 11.04
CA VAL A 177 27.98 -1.91 10.30
C VAL A 177 28.62 -0.77 11.11
N PRO A 178 29.53 0.02 10.54
CA PRO A 178 30.13 1.16 11.23
C PRO A 178 29.11 2.30 11.42
N GLY A 179 29.37 3.18 12.39
CA GLY A 179 28.58 4.38 12.62
C GLY A 179 27.31 4.14 13.45
N ARG A 180 26.33 5.03 13.32
CA ARG A 180 25.08 5.00 14.06
C ARG A 180 24.07 4.09 13.37
N VAL A 181 23.96 2.87 13.87
CA VAL A 181 23.07 1.84 13.32
C VAL A 181 21.72 1.87 14.04
N MET A 182 20.63 1.80 13.28
CA MET A 182 19.31 1.45 13.81
C MET A 182 18.91 0.06 13.30
N ILE A 183 18.55 -0.84 14.21
CA ILE A 183 17.92 -2.12 13.87
C ILE A 183 16.41 -1.91 13.95
N VAL A 184 15.69 -2.08 12.85
CA VAL A 184 14.22 -2.02 12.81
C VAL A 184 13.68 -3.44 12.73
N ALA A 185 13.04 -3.91 13.80
CA ALA A 185 12.44 -5.22 13.90
C ALA A 185 10.91 -5.12 13.77
N LEU A 186 10.35 -5.75 12.73
CA LEU A 186 8.90 -5.71 12.50
C LEU A 186 8.18 -6.81 13.28
N GLY A 187 7.13 -6.41 14.00
CA GLY A 187 6.25 -7.31 14.75
C GLY A 187 5.44 -8.27 13.89
N TYR A 188 4.81 -9.24 14.57
CA TYR A 188 3.97 -10.27 14.00
C TYR A 188 2.84 -10.55 14.98
N ALA A 189 1.65 -10.86 14.46
CA ALA A 189 0.45 -11.05 15.25
C ALA A 189 0.68 -11.98 16.45
N LEU A 190 0.29 -11.52 17.63
CA LEU A 190 0.32 -12.31 18.87
C LEU A 190 -0.76 -13.39 18.86
N ALA A 191 -0.53 -14.44 19.65
CA ALA A 191 -1.53 -15.46 19.93
C ALA A 191 -2.74 -14.86 20.67
N LYS A 192 -3.87 -15.58 20.71
CA LYS A 192 -5.11 -15.06 21.32
C LYS A 192 -4.95 -14.64 22.79
N ASP A 193 -4.04 -15.28 23.50
CA ASP A 193 -3.70 -15.02 24.90
C ASP A 193 -2.62 -13.93 25.10
N GLY A 194 -2.13 -13.32 24.02
CA GLY A 194 -1.12 -12.25 24.05
C GLY A 194 0.33 -12.77 24.00
N THR A 195 0.56 -14.07 23.84
CA THR A 195 1.91 -14.63 23.75
C THR A 195 2.53 -14.48 22.35
N ALA A 196 3.87 -14.46 22.30
CA ALA A 196 4.61 -14.40 21.05
C ALA A 196 4.55 -15.73 20.29
N GLU A 197 4.10 -15.68 19.04
CA GLU A 197 4.11 -16.82 18.13
C GLU A 197 5.51 -17.06 17.54
N LYS A 198 5.74 -18.28 17.02
CA LYS A 198 7.04 -18.67 16.45
C LYS A 198 7.62 -17.64 15.45
N PRO A 199 6.86 -17.09 14.49
CA PRO A 199 7.41 -16.09 13.56
C PRO A 199 7.91 -14.82 14.24
N LEU A 200 7.31 -14.40 15.36
CA LEU A 200 7.79 -13.26 16.15
C LEU A 200 9.10 -13.61 16.86
N LEU A 201 9.17 -14.79 17.46
CA LEU A 201 10.37 -15.29 18.14
C LEU A 201 11.55 -15.43 17.16
N ASP A 202 11.32 -15.99 15.97
CA ASP A 202 12.37 -16.12 14.94
C ASP A 202 12.93 -14.75 14.52
N ARG A 203 12.08 -13.73 14.41
CA ARG A 203 12.50 -12.34 14.14
C ARG A 203 13.28 -11.73 15.29
N LEU A 204 12.88 -12.02 16.53
CA LEU A 204 13.57 -11.55 17.73
C LEU A 204 14.96 -12.18 17.87
N ASP A 205 15.11 -13.46 17.53
CA ASP A 205 16.42 -14.13 17.49
C ASP A 205 17.35 -13.46 16.46
N VAL A 206 16.86 -13.15 15.26
CA VAL A 206 17.64 -12.42 14.24
C VAL A 206 17.96 -10.99 14.71
N THR A 207 17.02 -10.33 15.37
CA THR A 207 17.20 -8.98 15.95
C THR A 207 18.31 -9.01 17.00
N LEU A 208 18.31 -10.00 17.88
CA LEU A 208 19.35 -10.19 18.90
C LEU A 208 20.72 -10.45 18.27
N LYS A 209 20.81 -11.28 17.23
CA LYS A 209 22.05 -11.50 16.47
C LYS A 209 22.59 -10.18 15.89
N ALA A 210 21.73 -9.38 15.26
CA ALA A 210 22.11 -8.06 14.75
C ALA A 210 22.54 -7.09 15.87
N ALA A 211 21.85 -7.11 17.02
CA ALA A 211 22.17 -6.28 18.17
C ALA A 211 23.50 -6.66 18.85
N ASN A 212 23.85 -7.94 18.83
CA ASN A 212 25.13 -8.45 19.33
C ASN A 212 26.28 -8.12 18.38
N ALA A 213 26.06 -8.20 17.07
CA ALA A 213 27.03 -7.79 16.05
C ALA A 213 27.25 -6.26 16.03
N ASN A 214 26.26 -5.49 16.52
CA ASN A 214 26.32 -4.02 16.58
C ASN A 214 25.97 -3.53 18.00
N PRO A 215 26.91 -3.62 18.97
CA PRO A 215 26.62 -3.39 20.40
C PRO A 215 26.13 -1.97 20.75
N THR A 216 26.43 -0.98 19.90
CA THR A 216 25.99 0.41 20.07
C THR A 216 24.70 0.74 19.32
N ALA A 217 24.16 -0.20 18.52
CA ALA A 217 22.97 0.04 17.73
C ALA A 217 21.75 0.25 18.63
N ARG A 218 20.90 1.21 18.24
CA ARG A 218 19.53 1.30 18.77
C ARG A 218 18.64 0.29 18.06
N ILE A 219 17.58 -0.16 18.74
CA ILE A 219 16.61 -1.11 18.22
C ILE A 219 15.25 -0.44 18.24
N MET A 220 14.56 -0.45 17.11
CA MET A 220 13.18 -0.02 16.98
C MET A 220 12.31 -1.25 16.73
N VAL A 221 11.43 -1.57 17.66
CA VAL A 221 10.43 -2.63 17.51
C VAL A 221 9.10 -2.01 17.11
N THR A 222 8.37 -2.66 16.20
CA THR A 222 7.07 -2.13 15.72
C THR A 222 5.93 -3.08 16.07
N GLY A 223 4.81 -2.54 16.55
CA GLY A 223 3.55 -3.26 16.64
C GLY A 223 2.59 -2.65 17.66
N GLY A 224 1.54 -2.00 17.14
CA GLY A 224 0.60 -1.19 17.92
C GLY A 224 -0.78 -1.79 18.14
N GLN A 225 -1.07 -2.96 17.56
CA GLN A 225 -2.37 -3.62 17.76
C GLN A 225 -2.33 -4.44 19.06
N PRO A 226 -3.15 -4.09 20.08
CA PRO A 226 -3.19 -4.86 21.31
C PRO A 226 -3.92 -6.19 21.08
N GLN A 227 -3.37 -7.26 21.65
CA GLN A 227 -3.98 -8.58 21.74
C GLN A 227 -3.93 -9.03 23.20
N ALA A 228 -5.08 -9.41 23.75
CA ALA A 228 -5.22 -9.74 25.18
C ALA A 228 -4.68 -8.65 26.14
N GLY A 229 -4.76 -7.37 25.75
CA GLY A 229 -4.31 -6.23 26.56
C GLY A 229 -2.82 -5.93 26.51
N VAL A 230 -2.04 -6.62 25.67
CA VAL A 230 -0.61 -6.35 25.45
C VAL A 230 -0.32 -6.06 23.98
N THR A 231 0.66 -5.22 23.69
CA THR A 231 1.10 -4.94 22.31
C THR A 231 2.27 -5.84 21.89
N GLU A 232 2.41 -6.05 20.58
CA GLU A 232 3.60 -6.71 20.01
C GLU A 232 4.89 -6.01 20.44
N GLY A 233 4.92 -4.66 20.43
CA GLY A 233 6.08 -3.87 20.82
C GLY A 233 6.52 -4.10 22.28
N ASP A 234 5.56 -4.23 23.20
CA ASP A 234 5.86 -4.52 24.62
C ASP A 234 6.43 -5.92 24.79
N VAL A 235 5.84 -6.91 24.12
CA VAL A 235 6.29 -8.31 24.15
C VAL A 235 7.72 -8.42 23.60
N MET A 236 7.99 -7.78 22.46
CA MET A 236 9.32 -7.74 21.83
C MET A 236 10.35 -7.07 22.74
N THR A 237 10.00 -5.94 23.36
CA THR A 237 10.89 -5.20 24.27
C THR A 237 11.26 -6.05 25.48
N LYS A 238 10.25 -6.66 26.12
CA LYS A 238 10.46 -7.53 27.28
C LYS A 238 11.40 -8.70 26.93
N TRP A 239 11.14 -9.36 25.81
CA TRP A 239 11.96 -10.49 25.36
C TRP A 239 13.42 -10.09 25.11
N LEU A 240 13.68 -8.94 24.47
CA LEU A 240 15.05 -8.47 24.20
C LEU A 240 15.80 -8.12 25.48
N VAL A 241 15.12 -7.48 26.45
CA VAL A 241 15.70 -7.17 27.76
C VAL A 241 16.04 -8.45 28.54
N GLU A 242 15.17 -9.44 28.53
CA GLU A 242 15.44 -10.77 29.14
C GLU A 242 16.66 -11.47 28.50
N LYS A 243 17.00 -11.14 27.24
CA LYS A 243 18.19 -11.62 26.53
C LYS A 243 19.42 -10.73 26.71
N GLY A 244 19.37 -9.72 27.57
CA GLY A 244 20.50 -8.87 27.93
C GLY A 244 20.69 -7.63 27.06
N VAL A 245 19.71 -7.27 26.22
CA VAL A 245 19.72 -5.98 25.54
C VAL A 245 19.33 -4.88 26.53
N ASP A 246 20.16 -3.84 26.63
CA ASP A 246 19.84 -2.66 27.43
C ASP A 246 18.52 -2.01 26.96
N ARG A 247 17.59 -1.81 27.90
CA ARG A 247 16.28 -1.22 27.64
C ARG A 247 16.38 0.17 27.02
N ASP A 248 17.43 0.94 27.33
CA ASP A 248 17.64 2.29 26.79
C ASP A 248 18.02 2.29 25.32
N ARG A 249 18.42 1.13 24.77
CA ARG A 249 18.65 0.95 23.32
C ARG A 249 17.34 0.74 22.56
N ILE A 250 16.22 0.44 23.24
CA ILE A 250 14.97 -0.01 22.60
C ILE A 250 13.95 1.13 22.52
N LEU A 251 13.50 1.39 21.28
CA LEU A 251 12.41 2.29 20.92
C LEU A 251 11.21 1.47 20.46
N ILE A 252 10.00 1.92 20.80
CA ILE A 252 8.75 1.26 20.42
C ILE A 252 7.98 2.15 19.45
N GLU A 253 7.50 1.57 18.35
CA GLU A 253 6.50 2.16 17.46
C GLU A 253 5.17 1.38 17.62
N ASP A 254 4.18 1.98 18.28
CA ASP A 254 2.93 1.35 18.71
C ASP A 254 1.67 2.03 18.16
N LYS A 255 1.80 2.92 17.17
CA LYS A 255 0.66 3.71 16.65
C LYS A 255 0.05 3.13 15.39
N SER A 256 0.79 2.29 14.70
CA SER A 256 0.42 1.80 13.39
C SER A 256 -0.60 0.66 13.43
N LYS A 257 -1.49 0.64 12.43
CA LYS A 257 -2.56 -0.37 12.27
C LYS A 257 -2.32 -1.34 11.11
N ASP A 258 -1.41 -1.01 10.21
CA ASP A 258 -1.06 -1.82 9.05
C ASP A 258 0.38 -1.54 8.61
N THR A 259 0.88 -2.33 7.66
CA THR A 259 2.27 -2.24 7.18
C THR A 259 2.62 -0.86 6.62
N VAL A 260 1.67 -0.18 5.96
CA VAL A 260 1.88 1.17 5.40
C VAL A 260 2.08 2.18 6.53
N GLY A 261 1.20 2.16 7.54
CA GLY A 261 1.36 2.97 8.75
C GLY A 261 2.68 2.69 9.46
N ASN A 262 3.04 1.41 9.63
CA ASN A 262 4.28 1.00 10.29
C ASN A 262 5.49 1.66 9.61
N VAL A 263 5.62 1.54 8.28
CA VAL A 263 6.81 2.06 7.60
C VAL A 263 6.89 3.59 7.62
N LEU A 264 5.75 4.28 7.55
CA LEU A 264 5.70 5.75 7.62
C LEU A 264 6.10 6.24 9.01
N ASN A 265 5.60 5.58 10.06
CA ASN A 265 5.97 5.90 11.44
C ASN A 265 7.43 5.57 11.74
N VAL A 266 7.94 4.44 11.24
CA VAL A 266 9.37 4.10 11.32
C VAL A 266 10.24 5.16 10.64
N ALA A 267 9.91 5.58 9.41
CA ALA A 267 10.66 6.62 8.70
C ALA A 267 10.65 7.95 9.47
N ASN A 268 9.49 8.37 9.99
CA ASN A 268 9.37 9.58 10.80
C ASN A 268 10.18 9.51 12.11
N LEU A 269 10.23 8.35 12.78
CA LEU A 269 11.08 8.15 13.96
C LEU A 269 12.57 8.17 13.58
N LEU A 270 12.96 7.52 12.49
CA LEU A 270 14.34 7.49 12.01
C LEU A 270 14.86 8.88 11.63
N LYS A 271 14.03 9.73 11.03
CA LYS A 271 14.40 11.12 10.71
C LYS A 271 14.83 11.90 11.95
N ARG A 272 14.19 11.64 13.10
CA ARG A 272 14.50 12.27 14.39
C ARG A 272 15.75 11.71 15.07
N HIS A 273 16.02 10.42 14.89
CA HIS A 273 17.13 9.74 15.56
C HIS A 273 18.43 9.69 14.75
N THR A 274 18.40 10.01 13.46
CA THR A 274 19.55 10.05 12.52
C THR A 274 20.40 8.78 12.56
N ALA A 275 20.10 7.85 11.66
CA ALA A 275 20.89 6.64 11.46
C ALA A 275 21.79 6.77 10.22
N ASP A 276 23.01 6.27 10.31
CA ASP A 276 23.93 6.18 9.17
C ASP A 276 23.62 4.92 8.34
N ALA A 277 22.99 3.91 8.94
CA ALA A 277 22.47 2.70 8.29
C ALA A 277 21.31 2.08 9.08
N VAL A 278 20.41 1.39 8.37
CA VAL A 278 19.26 0.70 8.96
C VAL A 278 19.34 -0.79 8.66
N ILE A 279 19.38 -1.63 9.70
CA ILE A 279 19.22 -3.08 9.56
C ILE A 279 17.73 -3.40 9.70
N LEU A 280 17.09 -3.87 8.62
CA LEU A 280 15.68 -4.22 8.63
C LEU A 280 15.51 -5.73 8.90
N VAL A 281 14.80 -6.08 9.96
CA VAL A 281 14.54 -7.46 10.38
C VAL A 281 13.05 -7.78 10.27
N THR A 282 12.72 -8.77 9.44
CA THR A 282 11.37 -9.35 9.35
C THR A 282 11.43 -10.75 8.73
N SER A 283 10.29 -11.42 8.59
CA SER A 283 10.22 -12.74 7.93
C SER A 283 10.58 -12.65 6.44
N SER A 284 11.14 -13.73 5.88
CA SER A 284 11.51 -13.77 4.46
C SER A 284 10.32 -13.53 3.52
N SER A 285 9.13 -14.06 3.87
CA SER A 285 7.86 -13.81 3.16
C SER A 285 7.36 -12.36 3.21
N HIS A 286 7.90 -11.54 4.12
CA HIS A 286 7.48 -10.16 4.35
C HIS A 286 8.52 -9.13 3.91
N MET A 287 9.78 -9.55 3.77
CA MET A 287 10.93 -8.65 3.58
C MET A 287 10.81 -7.77 2.33
N ARG A 288 10.43 -8.34 1.18
CA ARG A 288 10.32 -7.60 -0.08
C ARG A 288 9.31 -6.45 0.03
N ARG A 289 8.13 -6.74 0.60
CA ARG A 289 7.12 -5.71 0.88
C ARG A 289 7.64 -4.67 1.85
N ALA A 290 8.11 -5.09 3.02
CA ALA A 290 8.58 -4.18 4.06
C ALA A 290 9.66 -3.23 3.54
N ARG A 291 10.69 -3.75 2.85
CA ARG A 291 11.77 -2.95 2.29
C ARG A 291 11.30 -2.02 1.18
N THR A 292 10.46 -2.50 0.26
CA THR A 292 9.94 -1.66 -0.85
C THR A 292 9.23 -0.41 -0.31
N LEU A 293 8.38 -0.61 0.71
CA LEU A 293 7.62 0.48 1.31
C LEU A 293 8.52 1.41 2.14
N LEU A 294 9.46 0.85 2.91
CA LEU A 294 10.38 1.63 3.74
C LEU A 294 11.35 2.46 2.89
N GLU A 295 11.83 1.91 1.78
CA GLU A 295 12.67 2.65 0.81
C GLU A 295 11.94 3.80 0.14
N ASP A 296 10.64 3.66 -0.16
CA ASP A 296 9.85 4.78 -0.68
C ASP A 296 9.63 5.83 0.40
N ALA A 297 9.29 5.40 1.63
CA ALA A 297 9.16 6.30 2.77
C ALA A 297 10.45 7.08 3.05
N PHE A 298 11.63 6.43 3.05
CA PHE A 298 12.91 7.11 3.26
C PHE A 298 13.13 8.26 2.29
N ARG A 299 12.77 8.08 1.01
CA ARG A 299 12.89 9.16 0.02
C ARG A 299 11.91 10.30 0.30
N GLN A 300 10.69 10.00 0.75
CA GLN A 300 9.72 11.04 1.12
C GLN A 300 10.14 11.86 2.35
N TYR A 301 10.90 11.24 3.27
CA TYR A 301 11.41 11.89 4.48
C TYR A 301 12.86 12.40 4.35
N ASP A 302 13.43 12.40 3.13
CA ASP A 302 14.83 12.76 2.87
C ASP A 302 15.83 12.04 3.79
N ILE A 303 15.71 10.71 3.85
CA ILE A 303 16.59 9.81 4.59
C ILE A 303 17.46 9.07 3.57
N SER A 304 18.78 9.28 3.65
CA SER A 304 19.76 8.65 2.76
C SER A 304 20.40 7.37 3.33
N ALA A 305 19.99 6.94 4.53
CA ALA A 305 20.53 5.75 5.17
C ALA A 305 20.21 4.49 4.33
N PRO A 306 21.21 3.64 4.01
CA PRO A 306 20.96 2.38 3.34
C PRO A 306 20.16 1.44 4.24
N ILE A 307 19.27 0.65 3.62
CA ILE A 307 18.52 -0.41 4.28
C ILE A 307 19.19 -1.74 4.00
N LEU A 308 19.64 -2.42 5.05
CA LEU A 308 20.30 -3.70 5.02
C LEU A 308 19.30 -4.77 5.49
N PRO A 309 18.67 -5.54 4.58
CA PRO A 309 17.70 -6.55 4.96
C PRO A 309 18.38 -7.77 5.61
N VAL A 310 17.81 -8.26 6.70
CA VAL A 310 18.18 -9.53 7.34
C VAL A 310 16.90 -10.29 7.68
N VAL A 311 16.72 -11.46 7.07
CA VAL A 311 15.46 -12.21 7.18
C VAL A 311 15.50 -13.24 8.31
N ALA A 312 14.39 -13.35 9.03
CA ALA A 312 14.01 -14.59 9.68
C ALA A 312 13.42 -15.53 8.61
N LEU A 313 14.10 -16.63 8.31
CA LEU A 313 13.67 -17.54 7.25
C LEU A 313 12.41 -18.30 7.68
N ASP A 314 11.31 -18.10 6.96
CA ASP A 314 10.01 -18.74 7.17
C ASP A 314 9.56 -19.59 5.98
N ALA A 315 10.49 -19.88 5.07
CA ALA A 315 10.36 -20.86 3.98
C ALA A 315 11.31 -22.05 4.22
N PRO A 316 11.11 -23.19 3.53
CA PRO A 316 11.97 -24.37 3.69
C PRO A 316 13.45 -24.12 3.34
N SER A 317 13.75 -23.18 2.43
CA SER A 317 15.10 -22.79 2.06
C SER A 317 15.15 -21.35 1.54
N ILE A 318 16.37 -20.81 1.36
CA ILE A 318 16.57 -19.48 0.76
C ILE A 318 16.09 -19.47 -0.71
N GLU A 319 16.27 -20.58 -1.43
CA GLU A 319 15.83 -20.74 -2.82
C GLU A 319 14.30 -20.68 -2.93
N GLU A 320 13.58 -21.33 -1.99
CA GLU A 320 12.12 -21.22 -1.93
C GLU A 320 11.68 -19.81 -1.52
N ALA A 321 12.33 -19.21 -0.52
CA ALA A 321 12.04 -17.83 -0.11
C ALA A 321 12.30 -16.79 -1.22
N ALA A 322 13.24 -17.07 -2.15
CA ALA A 322 13.55 -16.19 -3.26
C ALA A 322 12.44 -16.14 -4.34
N LYS A 323 11.51 -17.09 -4.35
CA LYS A 323 10.39 -17.09 -5.30
C LYS A 323 9.36 -16.03 -4.90
N VAL A 324 8.94 -15.23 -5.88
CA VAL A 324 7.89 -14.21 -5.70
C VAL A 324 6.59 -14.72 -6.30
N SER A 325 5.56 -14.85 -5.47
CA SER A 325 4.23 -15.24 -5.95
C SER A 325 3.50 -14.06 -6.60
N LYS A 326 2.50 -14.36 -7.44
CA LYS A 326 1.62 -13.32 -8.01
C LYS A 326 0.88 -12.53 -6.93
N ASP A 327 0.45 -13.21 -5.87
CA ASP A 327 -0.23 -12.60 -4.73
C ASP A 327 0.71 -11.65 -3.97
N GLU A 328 1.94 -12.07 -3.72
CA GLU A 328 2.94 -11.23 -3.06
C GLU A 328 3.23 -9.97 -3.88
N ARG A 329 3.48 -10.13 -5.19
CA ARG A 329 3.67 -9.01 -6.12
C ARG A 329 2.49 -8.04 -6.08
N MET A 330 1.26 -8.55 -6.14
CA MET A 330 0.05 -7.72 -6.06
C MET A 330 0.00 -6.91 -4.77
N VAL A 331 0.29 -7.54 -3.62
CA VAL A 331 0.28 -6.86 -2.32
C VAL A 331 1.40 -5.81 -2.23
N ILE A 332 2.60 -6.09 -2.77
CA ILE A 332 3.72 -5.14 -2.82
C ILE A 332 3.32 -3.89 -3.61
N TYR A 333 2.81 -4.06 -4.83
CA TYR A 333 2.39 -2.94 -5.67
C TYR A 333 1.23 -2.17 -5.03
N ARG A 334 0.20 -2.87 -4.52
CA ARG A 334 -0.93 -2.22 -3.85
C ARG A 334 -0.47 -1.32 -2.71
N ASP A 335 0.39 -1.80 -1.82
CA ASP A 335 0.85 -1.01 -0.68
C ASP A 335 1.86 0.07 -1.10
N LEU A 336 2.66 -0.16 -2.15
CA LEU A 336 3.55 0.85 -2.72
C LEU A 336 2.76 2.05 -3.25
N MET A 337 1.64 1.79 -3.93
CA MET A 337 0.75 2.85 -4.40
C MET A 337 0.21 3.67 -3.24
N ARG A 338 -0.20 3.03 -2.13
CA ARG A 338 -0.66 3.72 -0.92
C ARG A 338 0.43 4.61 -0.32
N VAL A 339 1.65 4.09 -0.16
CA VAL A 339 2.79 4.87 0.35
C VAL A 339 3.10 6.04 -0.59
N SER A 340 2.93 5.89 -1.90
CA SER A 340 3.15 6.97 -2.89
C SER A 340 2.10 8.09 -2.88
N GLY A 341 1.11 8.03 -1.98
CA GLY A 341 0.01 9.00 -1.86
C GLY A 341 -1.28 8.57 -2.57
N LEU A 342 -1.30 7.43 -3.27
CA LEU A 342 -2.48 6.88 -3.91
C LEU A 342 -3.18 5.91 -2.95
N TRP A 343 -3.86 6.48 -1.96
CA TRP A 343 -4.60 5.72 -0.96
C TRP A 343 -5.67 4.84 -1.59
N ALA A 344 -5.92 3.68 -0.97
CA ALA A 344 -6.91 2.73 -1.46
C ALA A 344 -8.34 3.32 -1.47
N TYR A 345 -8.64 4.20 -0.50
CA TYR A 345 -9.92 4.90 -0.39
C TYR A 345 -9.65 6.41 -0.23
N PRO A 346 -9.38 7.14 -1.35
CA PRO A 346 -8.98 8.54 -1.31
C PRO A 346 -9.99 9.43 -0.60
N GLY A 347 -9.52 10.28 0.32
CA GLY A 347 -10.39 11.21 1.07
C GLY A 347 -11.27 10.55 2.13
N ILE A 348 -11.20 9.23 2.32
CA ILE A 348 -12.03 8.44 3.25
C ILE A 348 -11.16 7.70 4.25
N GLN A 349 -10.05 7.13 3.79
CA GLN A 349 -9.00 6.53 4.62
C GLN A 349 -7.90 7.58 4.85
N GLN A 350 -7.93 8.26 5.99
CA GLN A 350 -6.86 9.15 6.48
C GLN A 350 -6.40 8.70 7.87
#